data_AF-A0A8T1TNC7-F1
#
_entry.id   AF-A0A8T1TNC7-F1
#
_cell.length_a   1.000
_cell.length_b   1.000
_cell.length_c   1.000
_cell.angle_alpha   90.00
_cell.angle_beta   90.00
_cell.angle_gamma   90.00
#
_symmetry.space_group_name_H-M   'P 1'
#
loop_
_entity.id
_entity.type
_entity.pdbx_description
1 polymer ?
#
loop_
_entity_poly.entity_id
_entity_poly.type
_entity_poly.pdbx_seq_one_letter_code
_entity_poly.pdbx_strand_id
1 'polypeptide(L)'
;MLRVIPLLLVAFRSVHAVTMEAVKIFSGANCAGTPDVLAMYNVSASCAVDACSDINFGNDTYYISRACNISDRFAHTEQVFGDFTYVIMETYDNK
;
A
#
# COMPACT_ATOMS: atom_id res chain seq x y z
N MET A 1 -0.55 -35.60 42.32
CA MET A 1 -0.28 -35.71 40.87
C MET A 1 -0.02 -34.31 40.33
N LEU A 2 1.23 -34.00 39.97
CA LEU A 2 1.64 -32.68 39.48
C LEU A 2 1.49 -32.64 37.95
N ARG A 3 0.61 -31.78 37.41
CA ARG A 3 0.41 -31.62 35.96
C ARG A 3 1.44 -30.62 35.42
N VAL A 4 2.35 -31.09 34.56
CA VAL A 4 3.34 -30.27 33.85
C VAL A 4 2.69 -29.77 32.55
N ILE A 5 2.48 -28.46 32.42
CA ILE A 5 2.03 -27.84 31.16
C ILE A 5 3.29 -27.54 30.34
N PRO A 6 3.47 -28.12 29.13
CA PRO A 6 4.62 -27.79 28.31
C PRO A 6 4.43 -26.39 27.74
N LEU A 7 5.29 -25.46 28.17
CA LEU A 7 5.35 -24.12 27.59
C LEU A 7 5.95 -24.24 26.18
N LEU A 8 5.08 -24.25 25.16
CA LEU A 8 5.49 -24.21 23.76
C LEU A 8 6.08 -22.82 23.47
N LEU A 9 7.42 -22.70 23.54
CA LEU A 9 8.14 -21.49 23.13
C LEU A 9 8.09 -21.39 21.60
N VAL A 10 7.06 -20.73 21.07
CA VAL A 10 7.02 -20.30 19.67
C VAL A 10 8.06 -19.18 19.51
N ALA A 11 9.23 -19.51 18.98
CA ALA A 11 10.22 -18.53 18.57
C ALA A 11 9.68 -17.78 17.35
N PHE A 12 8.93 -16.70 17.57
CA PHE A 12 8.53 -15.78 16.51
C PHE A 12 9.80 -15.12 15.97
N ARG A 13 10.28 -15.58 14.82
CA ARG A 13 11.29 -14.84 14.06
C ARG A 13 10.64 -13.53 13.61
N SER A 14 11.22 -12.41 13.99
CA SER A 14 10.85 -11.09 13.45
C SER A 14 11.20 -11.06 11.97
N VAL A 15 10.17 -11.21 11.12
CA VAL A 15 10.27 -10.85 9.70
C VAL A 15 10.28 -9.33 9.65
N HIS A 16 11.30 -8.75 9.02
CA HIS A 16 11.31 -7.30 8.78
C HIS A 16 10.16 -7.00 7.81
N ALA A 17 9.08 -6.40 8.31
CA ALA A 17 8.02 -5.91 7.48
C ALA A 17 8.59 -4.77 6.62
N VAL A 18 8.74 -5.02 5.32
CA VAL A 18 9.07 -3.95 4.38
C VAL A 18 7.85 -3.06 4.29
N THR A 19 7.95 -1.85 4.83
CA THR A 19 6.91 -0.85 4.70
C THR A 19 6.95 -0.24 3.30
N MET A 20 5.76 -0.02 2.74
CA MET A 20 5.58 0.51 1.40
C MET A 20 4.93 1.89 1.43
N GLU A 21 5.15 2.64 0.37
CA GLU A 21 4.44 3.87 0.03
C GLU A 21 3.40 3.56 -1.05
N ALA A 22 2.17 3.98 -0.83
CA ALA A 22 1.06 3.85 -1.77
C ALA A 22 0.75 5.21 -2.40
N VAL A 23 0.82 5.27 -3.74
CA VAL A 23 0.45 6.43 -4.55
C VAL A 23 -0.81 6.08 -5.32
N LYS A 24 -1.89 6.82 -5.05
CA LYS A 24 -3.20 6.65 -5.68
C LYS A 24 -3.41 7.76 -6.70
N ILE A 25 -3.82 7.41 -7.91
CA ILE A 25 -4.07 8.36 -9.00
C ILE A 25 -5.56 8.30 -9.35
N PHE A 26 -6.21 9.45 -9.38
CA PHE A 26 -7.63 9.62 -9.63
C PHE A 26 -7.86 10.54 -10.82
N SER A 27 -8.77 10.18 -11.70
CA SER A 27 -9.41 11.09 -12.67
C SER A 27 -10.48 11.97 -12.03
N GLY A 28 -11.02 11.57 -10.88
CA GLY A 28 -12.00 12.33 -10.11
C GLY A 28 -11.38 13.49 -9.32
N ALA A 29 -11.99 14.67 -9.43
CA ALA A 29 -11.54 15.86 -8.71
C ALA A 29 -11.49 15.66 -7.20
N ASN A 30 -10.46 16.24 -6.55
CA ASN A 30 -10.20 16.12 -5.11
C ASN A 30 -10.06 14.67 -4.63
N CYS A 31 -9.48 13.80 -5.46
CA CYS A 31 -9.26 12.38 -5.15
C CYS A 31 -10.56 11.64 -4.82
N ALA A 32 -11.67 12.03 -5.46
CA ALA A 32 -12.97 11.43 -5.24
C ALA A 32 -13.12 10.10 -6.00
N GLY A 33 -13.82 9.16 -5.39
CA GLY A 33 -14.12 7.85 -5.98
C GLY A 33 -13.01 6.81 -5.79
N THR A 34 -13.04 5.76 -6.62
CA THR A 34 -11.99 4.74 -6.68
C THR A 34 -10.85 5.27 -7.56
N PRO A 35 -9.58 5.14 -7.16
CA PRO A 35 -8.47 5.55 -8.02
C PRO A 35 -8.41 4.67 -9.27
N ASP A 36 -7.91 5.24 -10.37
CA ASP A 36 -7.68 4.51 -11.61
C ASP A 36 -6.42 3.63 -11.51
N VAL A 37 -5.43 4.09 -10.73
CA VAL A 37 -4.15 3.39 -10.52
C VAL A 37 -3.73 3.48 -9.06
N LEU A 38 -3.25 2.36 -8.53
CA LEU A 38 -2.54 2.27 -7.25
C LEU A 38 -1.13 1.76 -7.52
N ALA A 39 -0.14 2.64 -7.32
CA ALA A 39 1.26 2.27 -7.39
C ALA A 39 1.82 2.08 -5.99
N MET A 40 2.58 0.99 -5.78
CA MET A 40 3.24 0.72 -4.50
C MET A 40 4.75 0.63 -4.68
N TYR A 41 5.46 1.34 -3.82
CA TYR A 41 6.92 1.41 -3.81
C TYR A 41 7.45 1.04 -2.42
N ASN A 42 8.70 0.57 -2.33
CA ASN A 42 9.36 0.50 -1.04
C ASN A 42 9.39 1.91 -0.42
N VAL A 43 9.06 2.02 0.87
CA VAL A 43 8.94 3.33 1.50
C VAL A 43 10.28 4.08 1.39
N SER A 44 10.22 5.30 0.88
CA SER A 44 11.36 6.21 0.89
C SER A 44 11.45 6.93 2.24
N ALA A 45 12.65 7.31 2.68
CA ALA A 45 12.81 8.14 3.88
C ALA A 45 12.08 9.50 3.78
N SER A 46 11.72 9.90 2.56
CA SER A 46 11.01 11.12 2.21
C SER A 46 9.50 10.94 2.00
N CYS A 47 8.93 9.78 2.35
CA CYS A 47 7.48 9.58 2.19
C CYS A 47 6.72 10.57 3.10
N ALA A 48 6.02 11.50 2.48
CA ALA A 48 5.13 12.45 3.15
C ALA A 48 3.69 12.13 2.75
N VAL A 49 2.82 11.90 3.73
CA VAL A 49 1.39 11.71 3.49
C VAL A 49 0.83 12.97 2.83
N ASP A 50 0.10 12.79 1.74
CA ASP A 50 -0.56 13.87 1.02
C ASP A 50 -2.07 13.60 0.97
N ALA A 51 -2.85 14.60 1.36
CA ALA A 51 -4.31 14.51 1.41
C ALA A 51 -4.87 14.37 -0.01
N CYS A 52 -4.48 15.27 -0.92
CA CYS A 52 -4.78 15.22 -2.34
C CYS A 52 -4.10 16.42 -3.04
N SER A 53 -3.35 16.19 -4.11
CA SER A 53 -2.78 17.23 -4.97
C SER A 53 -3.13 16.99 -6.43
N ASP A 54 -3.26 18.04 -7.24
CA ASP A 54 -3.48 17.91 -8.67
C ASP A 54 -2.16 17.88 -9.45
N ILE A 55 -2.18 17.17 -10.58
CA ILE A 55 -1.12 17.15 -11.58
C ILE A 55 -1.73 17.23 -12.98
N ASN A 56 -1.14 18.05 -13.84
CA ASN A 56 -1.53 18.11 -15.24
C ASN A 56 -0.65 17.17 -16.06
N PHE A 57 -1.27 16.22 -16.76
CA PHE A 57 -0.58 15.29 -17.65
C PHE A 57 -1.21 15.34 -19.04
N GLY A 58 -0.48 15.93 -19.99
CA GLY A 58 -1.03 16.24 -21.31
C GLY A 58 -2.12 17.32 -21.19
N ASN A 59 -3.33 16.99 -21.66
CA ASN A 59 -4.49 17.89 -21.61
C ASN A 59 -5.45 17.58 -20.44
N ASP A 60 -5.12 16.58 -19.62
CA ASP A 60 -5.96 16.11 -18.52
C ASP A 60 -5.35 16.49 -17.17
N THR A 61 -6.22 16.75 -16.19
CA THR A 61 -5.85 16.94 -14.78
C THR A 61 -6.17 15.67 -14.00
N TYR A 62 -5.17 15.14 -13.32
CA TYR A 62 -5.29 14.01 -12.40
C TYR A 62 -5.05 14.48 -10.98
N TYR A 63 -5.52 13.67 -10.03
CA TYR A 63 -5.39 13.94 -8.61
C TYR A 63 -4.63 12.80 -7.95
N ILE A 64 -3.70 13.13 -7.07
CA ILE A 64 -2.79 12.19 -6.41
C ILE A 64 -2.99 12.25 -4.91
N SER A 65 -3.15 11.08 -4.28
CA SER A 65 -3.08 10.93 -2.83
C SER A 65 -1.99 9.94 -2.46
N ARG A 66 -1.31 10.19 -1.34
CA ARG A 66 -0.17 9.37 -0.89
C ARG A 66 -0.36 8.89 0.54
N ALA A 67 -0.16 7.60 0.76
CA ALA A 67 -0.11 6.97 2.07
C ALA A 67 1.26 6.31 2.30
N CYS A 68 1.78 6.45 3.53
CA CYS A 68 3.07 5.90 3.92
C CYS A 68 2.87 4.74 4.90
N ASN A 69 3.90 3.89 5.05
CA ASN A 69 3.96 2.80 6.02
C ASN A 69 2.91 1.69 5.81
N ILE A 70 2.62 1.35 4.55
CA ILE A 70 1.76 0.22 4.21
C ILE A 70 2.53 -1.08 4.47
N SER A 71 2.06 -1.89 5.41
CA SER A 71 2.71 -3.15 5.80
C SER A 71 2.28 -4.36 4.96
N ASP A 72 1.06 -4.31 4.40
CA ASP A 72 0.49 -5.36 3.57
C ASP A 72 -0.10 -4.73 2.30
N ARG A 73 0.60 -4.92 1.19
CA ARG A 73 0.20 -4.38 -0.11
C ARG A 73 -1.07 -5.01 -0.66
N PHE A 74 -1.32 -6.29 -0.38
CA PHE A 74 -2.49 -6.98 -0.92
C PHE A 74 -3.74 -6.56 -0.16
N ALA A 75 -3.67 -6.57 1.18
CA ALA A 75 -4.76 -6.07 2.01
C ALA A 75 -5.04 -4.58 1.76
N HIS A 76 -4.01 -3.75 1.54
CA HIS A 76 -4.23 -2.35 1.20
C HIS A 76 -4.85 -2.17 -0.19
N THR A 77 -4.46 -2.99 -1.18
CA THR A 77 -5.08 -2.97 -2.51
C THR A 77 -6.55 -3.34 -2.44
N GLU A 78 -6.90 -4.39 -1.70
CA GLU A 78 -8.28 -4.80 -1.46
C GLU A 78 -9.09 -3.70 -0.75
N GLN A 79 -8.50 -2.99 0.23
CA GLN A 79 -9.16 -1.85 0.87
C GLN A 79 -9.42 -0.68 -0.10
N VAL A 80 -8.55 -0.47 -1.08
CA VAL A 80 -8.65 0.65 -2.04
C VAL A 80 -9.65 0.35 -3.14
N PHE A 81 -9.60 -0.85 -3.73
CA PHE A 81 -10.45 -1.22 -4.85
C PHE A 81 -11.70 -1.99 -4.44
N GLY A 82 -11.77 -2.53 -3.22
CA GLY A 82 -12.93 -3.27 -2.73
C GLY A 82 -13.39 -4.36 -3.71
N ASP A 83 -14.65 -4.24 -4.14
CA ASP A 83 -15.30 -5.18 -5.06
C ASP A 83 -15.01 -4.93 -6.55
N PHE A 84 -14.23 -3.90 -6.89
CA PHE A 84 -13.86 -3.64 -8.28
C PHE A 84 -12.89 -4.72 -8.79
N THR A 85 -13.00 -5.07 -10.08
CA THR A 85 -12.02 -5.96 -10.71
C THR A 85 -10.72 -5.21 -10.96
N TYR A 86 -9.60 -5.73 -10.46
CA TYR A 86 -8.27 -5.15 -10.64
C TYR A 86 -7.25 -6.22 -11.02
N VAL A 87 -6.14 -5.78 -11.61
CA VAL A 87 -4.97 -6.63 -11.89
C VAL A 87 -3.77 -6.06 -11.14
N ILE A 88 -3.05 -6.93 -10.44
CA ILE A 88 -1.78 -6.56 -9.80
C ILE A 88 -0.65 -7.00 -10.73
N MET A 89 0.25 -6.07 -11.02
CA MET A 89 1.50 -6.34 -11.73
C MET A 89 2.67 -5.98 -10.81
N GLU A 90 3.53 -6.96 -10.55
CA GLU A 90 4.73 -6.76 -9.73
C GLU A 90 5.97 -6.82 -10.60
N THR A 91 6.86 -5.84 -10.39
CA THR A 91 8.16 -5.81 -11.04
C THR A 91 9.24 -6.00 -9.97
N TYR A 92 10.10 -6.99 -10.17
CA TYR A 92 11.22 -7.29 -9.31
C TYR A 92 12.52 -6.95 -10.04
N ASP A 93 13.41 -6.17 -9.40
CA ASP A 93 14.77 -5.95 -9.89
C ASP A 93 15.69 -7.05 -9.33
N ASN A 94 16.70 -7.46 -10.09
CA ASN A 94 17.62 -8.56 -9.77
C ASN A 94 18.82 -8.10 -8.90
N LYS A 95 18.79 -6.90 -8.34
CA LYS A 95 19.89 -6.36 -7.54
C LYS A 95 20.00 -7.02 -6.18
#